data_AF-K9TMZ4-F1
#
_entry.id   AF-K9TMZ4-F1
#
_cell.length_a   1.000
_cell.length_b   1.000
_cell.length_c   1.000
_cell.angle_alpha   90.00
_cell.angle_beta   90.00
_cell.angle_gamma   90.00
#
_symmetry.space_group_name_H-M   'P 1'
#
loop_
_entity.id
_entity.type
_entity.pdbx_description
1 polymer ?
#
loop_
_entity_poly.entity_id
_entity_poly.type
_entity_poly.pdbx_seq_one_letter_code
_entity_poly.pdbx_strand_id
1 'polypeptide(L)'
;MNQPVLISTALGLSPSDVEALIQGTIMAVVAENFLDPGQEFALYSQSDSGSQLLRDSPNHPTEVSETLKIVAIARCEGCQTLTEQNCLPNLSRLTGWNREDLQQILQDQGAIFLAHLRVYRLPGAIALTGHPPTPNAIGTPISLPVTIPVTDSVPVLSDRSFAYRRSQLEEFLIPLHPELDALQRAIAQLAHSQPTAQNLDDDLQQFLGFGDSVPFPSEDPDLTWISTIASVGNSQDDQGFAKLVREGLLKLGFSGPELLPDSLSAGEGFDFYCETPYLMVGQCKAKNPKTAIADNPAQLLTGAANHLGTERYERAIKWIIAAEELTVDALNVAIENQMNVIRPETLQSLVNLQAKYKGSVDLLKLKQCLRQDPYGWADDKVNSYIDKVKESIELRSGIIKLVKRHLENSRLELAGVEALHALYVSSHPHHFIPLKEMHEILIELSSPLTGYLGRIKGSDWHSDRFYYLRDLSR
;
A
#
# COMPACT_ATOMS: atom_id res chain seq x y z
N MET A 1 2.17 8.79 32.98
CA MET A 1 3.54 9.26 33.27
C MET A 1 4.42 8.02 33.33
N ASN A 2 5.10 7.67 32.23
CA ASN A 2 6.03 6.54 32.23
C ASN A 2 7.28 6.92 33.03
N GLN A 3 7.70 6.05 33.95
CA GLN A 3 8.98 6.25 34.63
C GLN A 3 10.11 6.10 33.60
N PRO A 4 11.16 6.94 33.66
CA PRO A 4 12.30 6.83 32.77
C PRO A 4 12.98 5.48 32.95
N VAL A 5 13.21 4.78 31.85
CA VAL A 5 14.06 3.60 31.81
C VAL A 5 15.52 4.06 31.86
N LEU A 6 16.31 3.49 32.77
CA LEU A 6 17.71 3.85 32.98
C LEU A 6 18.62 2.82 32.32
N ILE A 7 19.30 3.22 31.25
CA ILE A 7 20.17 2.33 30.48
C ILE A 7 21.62 2.60 30.85
N SER A 8 22.27 1.58 31.43
CA SER A 8 23.68 1.61 31.84
C SER A 8 24.58 0.75 30.96
N THR A 9 24.02 0.04 30.00
CA THR A 9 24.74 -0.94 29.17
C THR A 9 24.55 -0.60 27.70
N ALA A 10 25.59 -0.79 26.89
CA ALA A 10 25.55 -0.65 25.45
C ALA A 10 25.92 -1.96 24.75
N LEU A 11 25.38 -2.18 23.55
CA LEU A 11 25.70 -3.32 22.70
C LEU A 11 26.30 -2.78 21.40
N GLY A 12 27.57 -3.13 21.16
CA GLY A 12 28.29 -2.76 19.95
C GLY A 12 27.94 -3.70 18.81
N LEU A 13 27.54 -3.15 17.67
CA LEU A 13 27.18 -3.92 16.49
C LEU A 13 27.86 -3.34 15.24
N SER A 14 27.83 -4.10 14.14
CA SER A 14 28.28 -3.60 12.85
C SER A 14 27.40 -2.40 12.41
N PRO A 15 27.94 -1.43 11.66
CA PRO A 15 27.14 -0.31 11.14
C PRO A 15 25.91 -0.78 10.36
N SER A 16 26.05 -1.86 9.59
CA SER A 16 24.97 -2.47 8.82
C SER A 16 23.87 -3.06 9.70
N ASP A 17 24.22 -3.76 10.79
CA ASP A 17 23.22 -4.35 11.69
C ASP A 17 22.47 -3.27 12.47
N VAL A 18 23.17 -2.23 12.94
CA VAL A 18 22.52 -1.09 13.63
C VAL A 18 21.50 -0.43 12.72
N GLU A 19 21.87 -0.13 11.48
CA GLU A 19 20.98 0.49 10.51
C GLU A 19 19.79 -0.42 10.19
N ALA A 20 20.04 -1.71 9.95
CA ALA A 20 18.99 -2.69 9.65
C ALA A 20 18.00 -2.86 10.82
N LEU A 21 18.48 -2.86 12.06
CA LEU A 21 17.65 -2.89 13.28
C LEU A 21 16.79 -1.63 13.42
N ILE A 22 17.36 -0.44 13.17
CA ILE A 22 16.65 0.84 13.25
C ILE A 22 15.59 0.95 12.15
N GLN A 23 15.89 0.40 10.98
CA GLN A 23 15.00 0.30 9.84
C GLN A 23 13.94 -0.82 9.99
N GLY A 24 14.09 -1.69 11.00
CA GLY A 24 13.20 -2.82 11.24
C GLY A 24 13.27 -3.89 10.14
N THR A 25 14.36 -3.96 9.38
CA THR A 25 14.56 -4.96 8.33
C THR A 25 15.05 -6.29 8.89
N ILE A 26 15.76 -6.23 10.03
CA ILE A 26 16.12 -7.37 10.88
C ILE A 26 15.65 -7.11 12.32
N MET A 27 15.64 -8.16 13.12
CA MET A 27 15.30 -8.08 14.55
C MET A 27 16.17 -8.98 15.43
N ALA A 28 17.20 -9.58 14.84
CA ALA A 28 18.10 -10.47 15.53
C ALA A 28 19.54 -10.06 15.25
N VAL A 29 20.43 -10.33 16.21
CA VAL A 29 21.88 -10.11 16.10
C VAL A 29 22.63 -11.33 16.57
N VAL A 30 23.85 -11.51 16.05
CA VAL A 30 24.80 -12.45 16.62
C VAL A 30 25.50 -11.77 17.79
N ALA A 31 25.26 -12.28 19.00
CA ALA A 31 25.95 -11.86 20.21
C ALA A 31 27.18 -12.75 20.46
N GLU A 32 28.20 -12.22 21.12
CA GLU A 32 29.38 -12.99 21.52
C GLU A 32 29.06 -13.97 22.65
N ASN A 33 28.10 -13.61 23.50
CA ASN A 33 27.62 -14.41 24.62
C ASN A 33 26.09 -14.44 24.65
N PHE A 34 25.53 -15.43 25.35
CA PHE A 34 24.09 -15.50 25.59
C PHE A 34 23.60 -14.24 26.31
N LEU A 35 22.57 -13.58 25.77
CA LEU A 35 21.95 -12.40 26.36
C LEU A 35 20.67 -12.78 27.10
N ASP A 36 20.55 -12.37 28.36
CA ASP A 36 19.36 -12.69 29.14
C ASP A 36 18.14 -11.88 28.65
N PRO A 37 16.96 -12.52 28.52
CA PRO A 37 15.72 -11.81 28.22
C PRO A 37 15.44 -10.71 29.25
N GLY A 38 14.99 -9.55 28.77
CA GLY A 38 14.74 -8.36 29.57
C GLY A 38 15.94 -7.43 29.71
N GLN A 39 17.15 -7.84 29.31
CA GLN A 39 18.30 -6.93 29.29
C GLN A 39 18.09 -5.81 28.26
N GLU A 40 18.45 -4.59 28.63
CA GLU A 40 18.29 -3.39 27.80
C GLU A 40 19.64 -2.78 27.48
N PHE A 41 19.80 -2.35 26.23
CA PHE A 41 21.05 -1.89 25.67
C PHE A 41 20.87 -0.61 24.86
N ALA A 42 21.79 0.32 25.01
CA ALA A 42 22.01 1.35 24.01
C ALA A 42 22.71 0.73 22.79
N LEU A 43 22.16 0.94 21.59
CA LEU A 43 22.77 0.48 20.36
C LEU A 43 23.75 1.54 19.83
N TYR A 44 24.96 1.10 19.53
CA TYR A 44 25.95 1.94 18.85
C TYR A 44 26.68 1.16 17.76
N SER A 45 27.12 1.90 16.74
CA SER A 45 27.93 1.38 15.64
C SER A 45 29.40 1.55 15.99
N GLN A 46 30.20 0.49 15.84
CA GLN A 46 31.65 0.67 15.74
C GLN A 46 32.00 1.11 14.32
N SER A 47 32.72 2.22 14.18
CA SER A 47 33.26 2.64 12.88
C SER A 47 34.45 1.76 12.54
N ASP A 48 34.61 1.34 11.28
CA ASP A 48 35.78 0.59 10.78
C ASP A 48 37.13 1.33 10.94
N SER A 49 37.13 2.52 11.51
CA SER A 49 38.28 3.39 11.74
C SER A 49 39.36 2.80 12.66
N GLY A 50 39.10 1.66 13.33
CA GLY A 50 40.02 1.06 14.31
C GLY A 50 41.10 0.12 13.77
N SER A 51 41.00 -0.38 12.53
CA SER A 51 41.89 -1.46 12.06
C SER A 51 42.97 -1.05 11.05
N GLN A 52 43.07 0.22 10.63
CA GLN A 52 44.07 0.66 9.63
C GLN A 52 45.07 1.73 10.08
N LEU A 53 45.04 2.22 11.32
CA LEU A 53 45.95 3.31 11.76
C LEU A 53 46.88 2.99 12.93
N LEU A 54 47.09 1.72 13.26
CA LEU A 54 48.09 1.33 14.28
C LEU A 54 48.98 0.17 13.82
N ARG A 55 49.65 0.35 12.69
CA ARG A 55 51.02 -0.14 12.51
C ARG A 55 51.83 0.99 11.88
N ASP A 56 52.94 1.30 12.54
CA ASP A 56 54.01 2.21 12.12
C ASP A 56 53.82 3.71 12.37
N SER A 57 53.89 4.13 13.65
CA SER A 57 54.79 5.21 14.06
C SER A 57 54.86 5.39 15.59
N PRO A 58 56.02 5.20 16.22
CA PRO A 58 56.22 5.53 17.62
C PRO A 58 56.63 7.00 17.71
N ASN A 59 55.67 7.92 17.86
CA ASN A 59 55.84 9.23 18.52
C ASN A 59 54.58 10.08 18.30
N HIS A 60 53.73 10.15 19.33
CA HIS A 60 52.82 11.24 19.74
C HIS A 60 51.54 10.64 20.36
N PRO A 61 51.21 10.91 21.63
CA PRO A 61 49.90 10.57 22.17
C PRO A 61 48.91 11.62 21.67
N THR A 62 48.26 11.35 20.54
CA THR A 62 47.08 12.11 20.15
C THR A 62 45.89 11.50 20.87
N GLU A 63 45.39 12.16 21.91
CA GLU A 63 44.11 11.83 22.54
C GLU A 63 42.99 12.06 21.51
N VAL A 64 42.68 11.03 20.73
CA VAL A 64 41.49 11.01 19.89
C VAL A 64 40.31 10.70 20.80
N SER A 65 39.61 11.74 21.24
CA SER A 65 38.34 11.60 21.95
C SER A 65 37.28 11.20 20.93
N GLU A 66 37.06 9.89 20.76
CA GLU A 66 35.98 9.37 19.93
C GLU A 66 34.65 9.55 20.64
N THR A 67 33.68 10.17 19.97
CA THR A 67 32.33 10.35 20.50
C THR A 67 31.46 9.16 20.10
N LEU A 68 30.87 8.49 21.10
CA LEU A 68 29.98 7.35 20.86
C LEU A 68 28.58 7.88 20.55
N LYS A 69 28.06 7.58 19.35
CA LYS A 69 26.74 8.02 18.91
C LYS A 69 25.71 6.92 19.13
N ILE A 70 24.78 7.15 20.06
CA ILE A 70 23.67 6.24 20.36
C ILE A 70 22.44 6.75 19.63
N VAL A 71 21.86 5.88 18.80
CA VAL A 71 20.74 6.23 17.90
C VAL A 71 19.46 5.47 18.24
N ALA A 72 19.57 4.37 18.97
CA ALA A 72 18.46 3.53 19.34
C ALA A 72 18.76 2.73 20.60
N ILE A 73 17.72 2.11 21.15
CA ILE A 73 17.77 1.21 22.29
C ILE A 73 17.19 -0.13 21.88
N ALA A 74 17.73 -1.21 22.43
CA ALA A 74 17.17 -2.53 22.27
C ALA A 74 16.89 -3.17 23.63
N ARG A 75 15.82 -3.99 23.69
CA ARG A 75 15.58 -4.95 24.75
C ARG A 75 15.72 -6.36 24.19
N CYS A 76 16.49 -7.23 24.84
CA CYS A 76 16.52 -8.65 24.50
C CYS A 76 15.18 -9.29 24.88
N GLU A 77 14.49 -9.91 23.93
CA GLU A 77 13.23 -10.63 24.16
C GLU A 77 13.44 -12.15 24.21
N GLY A 78 14.60 -12.61 23.76
CA GLY A 78 15.01 -14.01 23.73
C GLY A 78 16.38 -14.15 23.11
N CYS A 79 17.13 -15.17 23.52
CA CYS A 79 18.39 -15.54 22.90
C CYS A 79 18.41 -17.05 22.65
N GLN A 80 18.72 -17.48 21.43
CA GLN A 80 18.83 -18.89 21.06
C GLN A 80 20.30 -19.27 20.91
N THR A 81 20.66 -20.49 21.33
CA THR A 81 21.99 -21.05 21.10
C THR A 81 21.90 -22.05 19.96
N LEU A 82 22.58 -21.75 18.86
CA LEU A 82 22.60 -22.59 17.67
C LEU A 82 23.94 -23.32 17.59
N THR A 83 23.90 -24.64 17.70
CA THR A 83 25.10 -25.50 17.60
C THR A 83 25.11 -26.35 16.33
N GLU A 84 24.00 -26.38 15.59
CA GLU A 84 23.83 -27.24 14.41
C GLU A 84 23.82 -26.42 13.11
N GLN A 85 24.48 -26.94 12.07
CA GLN A 85 24.59 -26.26 10.77
C GLN A 85 23.31 -26.29 9.92
N ASN A 86 22.33 -27.13 10.29
CA ASN A 86 21.09 -27.33 9.54
C ASN A 86 20.21 -26.07 9.45
N CYS A 87 20.26 -25.19 10.45
CA CYS A 87 19.47 -23.96 10.51
C CYS A 87 20.08 -22.79 9.71
N LEU A 88 21.39 -22.84 9.42
CA LEU A 88 22.13 -21.72 8.80
C LEU A 88 21.60 -21.28 7.42
N PRO A 89 21.17 -22.19 6.51
CA PRO A 89 20.59 -21.77 5.23
C PRO A 89 19.32 -20.94 5.39
N ASN A 90 18.45 -21.28 6.36
CA ASN A 90 17.22 -20.55 6.61
C ASN A 90 17.52 -19.24 7.37
N LEU A 91 18.44 -19.29 8.34
CA LEU A 91 18.87 -18.10 9.06
C LEU A 91 19.43 -17.03 8.13
N SER A 92 20.33 -17.41 7.20
CA SER A 92 20.89 -16.52 6.18
C SER A 92 19.79 -15.85 5.33
N ARG A 93 18.73 -16.58 4.97
CA ARG A 93 17.59 -16.03 4.21
C ARG A 93 16.74 -15.07 5.03
N LEU A 94 16.60 -15.30 6.34
CA LEU A 94 15.75 -14.51 7.23
C LEU A 94 16.45 -13.23 7.73
N THR A 95 17.77 -13.24 7.87
CA THR A 95 18.55 -12.11 8.45
C THR A 95 19.39 -11.35 7.44
N GLY A 96 19.64 -11.91 6.25
CA GLY A 96 20.51 -11.29 5.25
C GLY A 96 22.01 -11.50 5.50
N TRP A 97 22.39 -12.18 6.59
CA TRP A 97 23.78 -12.56 6.84
C TRP A 97 24.25 -13.64 5.87
N ASN A 98 25.55 -13.60 5.55
CA ASN A 98 26.13 -14.63 4.70
C ASN A 98 26.21 -15.97 5.46
N ARG A 99 25.78 -17.04 4.78
CA ARG A 99 25.92 -18.41 5.26
C ARG A 99 27.39 -18.77 5.56
N GLU A 100 28.35 -18.35 4.73
CA GLU A 100 29.77 -18.68 4.95
C GLU A 100 30.27 -18.06 6.26
N ASP A 101 29.91 -16.80 6.53
CA ASP A 101 30.28 -16.09 7.76
C ASP A 101 29.66 -16.77 8.98
N LEU A 102 28.38 -17.15 8.90
CA LEU A 102 27.70 -17.89 9.96
C LEU A 102 28.33 -19.27 10.23
N GLN A 103 28.77 -19.96 9.18
CA GLN A 103 29.50 -21.22 9.32
C GLN A 103 30.85 -21.02 9.99
N GLN A 104 31.56 -19.95 9.65
CA GLN A 104 32.84 -19.63 10.26
C GLN A 104 32.68 -19.28 11.75
N ILE A 105 31.70 -18.44 12.12
CA ILE A 105 31.38 -18.13 13.51
C ILE A 105 31.11 -19.42 14.30
N LEU A 106 30.30 -20.32 13.74
CA LEU A 106 29.97 -21.60 14.39
C LEU A 106 31.21 -22.52 14.55
N GLN A 107 32.13 -22.50 13.59
CA GLN A 107 33.38 -23.27 13.67
C GLN A 107 34.34 -22.70 14.71
N ASP A 108 34.48 -21.38 14.75
CA ASP A 108 35.42 -20.67 15.62
C ASP A 108 34.94 -20.66 17.08
N GLN A 109 33.64 -20.52 17.31
CA GLN A 109 33.05 -20.35 18.65
C GLN A 109 32.30 -21.59 19.17
N GLY A 110 32.00 -22.56 18.30
CA GLY A 110 31.23 -23.77 18.63
C GLY A 110 29.72 -23.55 18.79
N ALA A 111 29.26 -22.30 18.90
CA ALA A 111 27.86 -21.93 18.94
C ALA A 111 27.65 -20.52 18.37
N ILE A 112 26.44 -20.24 17.88
CA ILE A 112 25.96 -18.89 17.59
C ILE A 112 24.92 -18.50 18.64
N PHE A 113 25.11 -17.37 19.31
CA PHE A 113 24.10 -16.79 20.20
C PHE A 113 23.25 -15.79 19.42
N LEU A 114 22.05 -16.22 19.01
CA LEU A 114 21.11 -15.42 18.24
C LEU A 114 20.18 -14.66 19.18
N ALA A 115 20.45 -13.37 19.40
CA ALA A 115 19.64 -12.52 20.28
C ALA A 115 18.54 -11.80 19.49
N HIS A 116 17.29 -11.98 19.90
CA HIS A 116 16.11 -11.29 19.37
C HIS A 116 15.91 -9.96 20.10
N LEU A 117 16.03 -8.86 19.38
CA LEU A 117 16.06 -7.51 19.93
C LEU A 117 14.80 -6.71 19.58
N ARG A 118 14.06 -6.29 20.61
CA ARG A 118 12.99 -5.30 20.50
C ARG A 118 13.61 -3.91 20.48
N VAL A 119 13.60 -3.26 19.31
CA VAL A 119 14.30 -1.98 19.10
C VAL A 119 13.34 -0.81 19.23
N TYR A 120 13.80 0.26 19.88
CA TYR A 120 13.09 1.50 20.08
C TYR A 120 13.93 2.67 19.56
N ARG A 121 13.34 3.52 18.74
CA ARG A 121 13.99 4.74 18.24
C ARG A 121 14.03 5.79 19.33
N LEU A 122 15.17 6.48 19.42
CA LEU A 122 15.31 7.67 20.24
C LEU A 122 14.83 8.91 19.46
N PRO A 123 14.24 9.92 20.13
CA PRO A 123 13.85 11.18 19.50
C PRO A 123 15.01 11.96 18.87
N GLY A 124 16.24 11.70 19.33
CA GLY A 124 17.47 12.26 18.79
C GLY A 124 18.67 11.41 19.18
N ALA A 125 19.75 11.52 18.40
CA ALA A 125 20.99 10.82 18.71
C ALA A 125 21.65 11.41 19.97
N ILE A 126 22.10 10.53 20.85
CA ILE A 126 22.82 10.90 22.08
C ILE A 126 24.31 10.71 21.82
N ALA A 127 25.08 11.79 21.88
CA ALA A 127 26.54 11.74 21.80
C ALA A 127 27.12 11.62 23.21
N LEU A 128 27.89 10.56 23.47
CA LEU A 128 28.63 10.40 24.71
C LEU A 128 30.11 10.73 24.46
N THR A 129 30.65 11.63 25.28
CA THR A 129 32.08 11.91 25.37
C THR A 129 32.71 11.00 26.43
N GLY A 130 33.60 10.11 26.00
CA GLY A 130 34.28 9.16 26.87
C GLY A 130 35.25 8.29 26.09
N HIS A 131 36.13 7.53 26.77
CA HIS A 131 36.94 6.54 26.07
C HIS A 131 36.02 5.49 25.44
N PRO A 132 36.11 5.26 24.11
CA PRO A 132 35.32 4.21 23.49
C PRO A 132 35.67 2.86 24.14
N PRO A 133 34.68 1.98 24.31
CA PRO A 133 34.93 0.59 24.66
C PRO A 133 35.93 -0.04 23.68
N THR A 134 36.72 -1.00 24.18
CA THR A 134 37.80 -1.64 23.43
C THR A 134 37.38 -2.04 22.00
N PRO A 135 38.24 -1.82 20.98
CA PRO A 135 37.89 -1.93 19.55
C PRO A 135 37.53 -3.33 19.01
N ASN A 136 37.29 -4.33 19.88
CA ASN A 136 36.91 -5.71 19.50
C ASN A 136 35.63 -6.22 20.19
N ALA A 137 34.79 -5.36 20.75
CA ALA A 137 33.59 -5.77 21.52
C ALA A 137 32.30 -5.93 20.69
N ILE A 138 32.38 -6.23 19.39
CA ILE A 138 31.18 -6.47 18.57
C ILE A 138 30.41 -7.66 19.15
N GLY A 139 29.12 -7.48 19.41
CA GLY A 139 28.26 -8.51 20.01
C GLY A 139 28.43 -8.68 21.52
N THR A 140 29.30 -7.91 22.18
CA THR A 140 29.48 -7.95 23.64
C THR A 140 28.85 -6.72 24.31
N PRO A 141 27.99 -6.92 25.33
CA PRO A 141 27.52 -5.83 26.17
C PRO A 141 28.65 -5.19 26.99
N ILE A 142 28.63 -3.86 27.06
CA ILE A 142 29.62 -3.05 27.76
C ILE A 142 28.93 -2.05 28.69
N SER A 143 29.59 -1.68 29.78
CA SER A 143 29.09 -0.61 30.66
C SER A 143 29.28 0.76 30.03
N LEU A 144 28.23 1.57 30.04
CA LEU A 144 28.29 2.97 29.64
C LEU A 144 28.95 3.83 30.72
N PRO A 145 29.69 4.89 30.33
CA PRO A 145 30.29 5.82 31.29
C PRO A 145 29.25 6.65 32.05
N VAL A 146 28.04 6.80 31.48
CA VAL A 146 26.91 7.54 32.06
C VAL A 146 25.62 6.76 31.78
N THR A 147 24.75 6.68 32.78
CA THR A 147 23.42 6.08 32.62
C THR A 147 22.49 7.03 31.87
N ILE A 148 21.79 6.51 30.86
CA ILE A 148 20.93 7.29 29.98
C ILE A 148 19.46 7.12 30.42
N PRO A 149 18.77 8.19 30.84
CA PRO A 149 17.33 8.15 31.10
C PRO A 149 16.55 8.26 29.78
N VAL A 150 15.56 7.38 29.61
CA VAL A 150 14.76 7.27 28.39
C VAL A 150 13.29 7.29 28.75
N THR A 151 12.57 8.32 28.32
CA THR A 151 11.13 8.52 28.62
C THR A 151 10.22 8.31 27.43
N ASP A 152 10.72 8.51 26.21
CA ASP A 152 9.91 8.63 24.99
C ASP A 152 10.53 7.83 23.84
N SER A 153 10.47 6.50 23.95
CA SER A 153 10.98 5.60 22.92
C SER A 153 9.83 4.97 22.14
N VAL A 154 9.90 5.04 20.80
CA VAL A 154 8.88 4.48 19.90
C VAL A 154 9.41 3.16 19.36
N PRO A 155 8.69 2.04 19.50
CA PRO A 155 9.17 0.77 18.97
C PRO A 155 9.26 0.82 17.44
N VAL A 156 10.35 0.27 16.89
CA VAL A 156 10.59 0.23 15.44
C VAL A 156 9.57 -0.65 14.72
N LEU A 157 9.20 -1.77 15.34
CA LEU A 157 8.17 -2.68 14.84
C LEU A 157 6.94 -2.58 15.76
N SER A 158 5.73 -2.79 15.24
CA SER A 158 4.58 -3.00 16.14
C SER A 158 4.81 -4.26 17.01
N ASP A 159 4.13 -4.37 18.15
CA ASP A 159 4.24 -5.56 19.02
C ASP A 159 3.91 -6.84 18.25
N ARG A 160 2.92 -6.73 17.35
CA ARG A 160 2.48 -7.80 16.48
C ARG A 160 3.52 -8.23 15.45
N SER A 161 4.03 -7.27 14.66
CA SER A 161 5.03 -7.56 13.63
C SER A 161 6.28 -8.19 14.25
N PHE A 162 6.61 -7.76 15.48
CA PHE A 162 7.69 -8.36 16.25
C PHE A 162 7.38 -9.80 16.67
N ALA A 163 6.24 -10.06 17.30
CA ALA A 163 5.88 -11.42 17.73
C ALA A 163 5.91 -12.43 16.57
N TYR A 164 5.35 -12.07 15.42
CA TYR A 164 5.31 -12.93 14.22
C TYR A 164 6.70 -13.19 13.64
N ARG A 165 7.53 -12.16 13.44
CA ARG A 165 8.86 -12.35 12.88
C ARG A 165 9.79 -13.08 13.84
N ARG A 166 9.59 -12.90 15.15
CA ARG A 166 10.27 -13.68 16.18
C ARG A 166 9.94 -15.16 16.05
N SER A 167 8.66 -15.55 15.93
CA SER A 167 8.32 -16.96 15.75
C SER A 167 8.90 -17.55 14.46
N GLN A 168 8.93 -16.78 13.36
CA GLN A 168 9.57 -17.22 12.11
C GLN A 168 11.06 -17.49 12.27
N LEU A 169 11.78 -16.61 12.98
CA LEU A 169 13.20 -16.79 13.26
C LEU A 169 13.44 -17.96 14.21
N GLU A 170 12.64 -18.09 15.26
CA GLU A 170 12.79 -19.13 16.27
C GLU A 170 12.54 -20.54 15.69
N GLU A 171 11.61 -20.66 14.75
CA GLU A 171 11.25 -21.92 14.07
C GLU A 171 11.92 -22.10 12.70
N PHE A 172 12.74 -21.13 12.27
CA PHE A 172 13.40 -21.09 10.96
C PHE A 172 12.44 -21.27 9.76
N LEU A 173 11.22 -20.74 9.87
CA LEU A 173 10.18 -20.84 8.86
C LEU A 173 10.40 -19.81 7.75
N ILE A 174 10.53 -20.28 6.51
CA ILE A 174 10.59 -19.41 5.34
C ILE A 174 9.18 -18.84 5.10
N PRO A 175 9.03 -17.51 4.91
CA PRO A 175 7.73 -16.93 4.60
C PRO A 175 7.14 -17.52 3.33
N LEU A 176 5.81 -17.70 3.30
CA LEU A 176 5.11 -18.23 2.13
C LEU A 176 5.27 -17.31 0.90
N HIS A 177 5.46 -16.00 1.14
CA HIS A 177 5.58 -14.96 0.11
C HIS A 177 6.75 -14.01 0.41
N PRO A 178 8.00 -14.46 0.27
CA PRO A 178 9.18 -13.71 0.71
C PRO A 178 9.33 -12.34 0.03
N GLU A 179 8.86 -12.21 -1.22
CA GLU A 179 8.86 -10.94 -1.94
C GLU A 179 7.87 -9.93 -1.33
N LEU A 180 6.74 -10.40 -0.81
CA LEU A 180 5.75 -9.56 -0.16
C LEU A 180 6.17 -9.17 1.25
N ASP A 181 6.82 -10.07 1.99
CA ASP A 181 7.47 -9.72 3.26
C ASP A 181 8.56 -8.66 3.05
N ALA A 182 9.33 -8.74 1.95
CA ALA A 182 10.29 -7.71 1.58
C ALA A 182 9.61 -6.38 1.21
N LEU A 183 8.53 -6.42 0.41
CA LEU A 183 7.76 -5.23 0.08
C LEU A 183 7.13 -4.59 1.32
N GLN A 184 6.50 -5.38 2.18
CA GLN A 184 5.89 -4.92 3.43
C GLN A 184 6.93 -4.23 4.31
N ARG A 185 8.15 -4.77 4.43
CA ARG A 185 9.26 -4.10 5.11
C ARG A 185 9.56 -2.72 4.54
N ALA A 186 9.63 -2.60 3.22
CA ALA A 186 9.90 -1.32 2.56
C ALA A 186 8.73 -0.32 2.76
N ILE A 187 7.49 -0.78 2.66
CA ILE A 187 6.29 0.06 2.80
C ILE A 187 6.09 0.51 4.24
N ALA A 188 6.30 -0.34 5.25
CA ALA A 188 6.18 0.01 6.66
C ALA A 188 7.10 1.18 7.05
N GLN A 189 8.27 1.31 6.42
CA GLN A 189 9.16 2.45 6.64
C GLN A 189 8.55 3.76 6.14
N LEU A 190 7.82 3.71 5.02
CA LEU A 190 7.15 4.87 4.43
C LEU A 190 5.84 5.22 5.15
N ALA A 191 5.15 4.20 5.67
CA ALA A 191 3.85 4.32 6.34
C ALA A 191 3.84 5.35 7.49
N HIS A 192 4.96 5.48 8.20
CA HIS A 192 5.15 6.47 9.28
C HIS A 192 5.07 7.94 8.82
N SER A 193 5.28 8.22 7.53
CA SER A 193 5.30 9.57 6.97
C SER A 193 4.32 9.78 5.82
N GLN A 194 3.75 8.71 5.27
CA GLN A 194 2.84 8.77 4.12
C GLN A 194 1.55 7.98 4.39
N PRO A 195 0.37 8.66 4.49
CA PRO A 195 -0.92 8.01 4.70
C PRO A 195 -1.28 6.97 3.63
N THR A 196 -0.86 7.19 2.38
CA THR A 196 -1.07 6.22 1.29
C THR A 196 -0.22 4.96 1.45
N ALA A 197 0.98 5.07 2.01
CA ALA A 197 1.82 3.92 2.33
C ALA A 197 1.26 3.13 3.51
N GLN A 198 0.61 3.79 4.47
CA GLN A 198 -0.10 3.12 5.57
C GLN A 198 -1.19 2.18 5.06
N ASN A 199 -2.02 2.65 4.11
CA ASN A 199 -3.07 1.80 3.54
C ASN A 199 -2.51 0.54 2.85
N LEU A 200 -1.41 0.69 2.08
CA LEU A 200 -0.78 -0.44 1.43
C LEU A 200 -0.09 -1.37 2.44
N ASP A 201 0.50 -0.81 3.51
CA ASP A 201 1.03 -1.61 4.61
C ASP A 201 -0.09 -2.46 5.20
N ASP A 202 -1.20 -1.86 5.61
CA ASP A 202 -2.35 -2.53 6.21
C ASP A 202 -2.89 -3.67 5.31
N ASP A 203 -3.01 -3.42 4.00
CA ASP A 203 -3.43 -4.43 3.02
C ASP A 203 -2.43 -5.61 2.94
N LEU A 204 -1.12 -5.32 2.91
CA LEU A 204 -0.07 -6.34 2.89
C LEU A 204 -0.03 -7.13 4.21
N GLN A 205 -0.19 -6.44 5.34
CA GLN A 205 -0.26 -7.05 6.66
C GLN A 205 -1.45 -8.02 6.75
N GLN A 206 -2.63 -7.62 6.25
CA GLN A 206 -3.79 -8.49 6.19
C GLN A 206 -3.53 -9.72 5.30
N PHE A 207 -2.93 -9.53 4.12
CA PHE A 207 -2.63 -10.61 3.20
C PHE A 207 -1.62 -11.62 3.78
N LEU A 208 -0.57 -11.12 4.43
CA LEU A 208 0.47 -11.93 5.06
C LEU A 208 0.01 -12.61 6.36
N GLY A 209 -1.25 -12.45 6.75
CA GLY A 209 -1.81 -13.05 7.96
C GLY A 209 -1.38 -12.34 9.24
N PHE A 210 -0.85 -11.11 9.15
CA PHE A 210 -0.60 -10.25 10.30
C PHE A 210 -1.90 -9.61 10.81
N GLY A 211 -3.07 -10.24 10.63
CA GLY A 211 -4.39 -9.74 11.02
C GLY A 211 -5.15 -10.75 11.87
N ASP A 212 -5.62 -10.35 13.06
CA ASP A 212 -6.84 -10.92 13.61
C ASP A 212 -7.87 -10.18 12.80
N SER A 213 -8.83 -10.89 12.21
CA SER A 213 -9.87 -10.33 11.35
C SER A 213 -10.36 -8.98 11.88
N VAL A 214 -9.76 -7.88 11.38
CA VAL A 214 -10.36 -6.57 11.54
C VAL A 214 -11.68 -6.75 10.80
N PRO A 215 -12.83 -6.51 11.46
CA PRO A 215 -14.12 -6.60 10.80
C PRO A 215 -14.00 -5.83 9.50
N PHE A 216 -14.46 -6.44 8.40
CA PHE A 216 -14.57 -5.77 7.10
C PHE A 216 -14.92 -4.30 7.31
N PRO A 217 -14.22 -3.36 6.65
CA PRO A 217 -14.52 -1.94 6.81
C PRO A 217 -16.03 -1.77 6.75
N SER A 218 -16.59 -1.13 7.78
CA SER A 218 -17.96 -0.64 7.76
C SER A 218 -18.20 0.07 6.43
N GLU A 219 -19.41 -0.04 5.89
CA GLU A 219 -19.85 0.68 4.68
C GLU A 219 -19.14 2.04 4.57
N ASP A 220 -18.48 2.27 3.43
CA ASP A 220 -17.66 3.46 3.20
C ASP A 220 -18.44 4.71 3.68
N PRO A 221 -17.91 5.47 4.65
CA PRO A 221 -18.66 6.59 5.26
C PRO A 221 -19.10 7.61 4.21
N ASP A 222 -18.42 7.66 3.06
CA ASP A 222 -18.76 8.52 1.93
C ASP A 222 -20.05 8.12 1.22
N LEU A 223 -20.51 6.86 1.34
CA LEU A 223 -21.76 6.39 0.70
C LEU A 223 -22.95 7.29 1.05
N THR A 224 -22.95 7.86 2.26
CA THR A 224 -23.99 8.79 2.71
C THR A 224 -24.10 9.99 1.79
N TRP A 225 -22.99 10.71 1.53
CA TRP A 225 -23.04 11.89 0.67
C TRP A 225 -23.10 11.52 -0.81
N ILE A 226 -22.46 10.42 -1.23
CA ILE A 226 -22.50 9.95 -2.63
C ILE A 226 -23.95 9.68 -3.06
N SER A 227 -24.77 9.13 -2.16
CA SER A 227 -26.19 8.89 -2.41
C SER A 227 -27.01 10.16 -2.69
N THR A 228 -26.48 11.34 -2.33
CA THR A 228 -27.18 12.63 -2.49
C THR A 228 -26.87 13.34 -3.81
N ILE A 229 -25.82 12.94 -4.54
CA ILE A 229 -25.34 13.63 -5.77
C ILE A 229 -26.48 13.91 -6.74
N ALA A 230 -27.27 12.89 -7.08
CA ALA A 230 -28.38 13.02 -8.03
C ALA A 230 -29.53 13.84 -7.46
N SER A 231 -29.84 13.68 -6.16
CA SER A 231 -30.91 14.45 -5.52
C SER A 231 -30.61 15.94 -5.49
N VAL A 232 -29.35 16.32 -5.23
CA VAL A 232 -28.88 17.71 -5.22
C VAL A 232 -28.77 18.23 -6.64
N GLY A 233 -28.25 17.44 -7.60
CA GLY A 233 -28.22 17.83 -9.02
C GLY A 233 -29.61 18.05 -9.61
N ASN A 234 -30.63 17.29 -9.19
CA ASN A 234 -32.01 17.50 -9.59
C ASN A 234 -32.76 18.57 -8.78
N SER A 235 -32.08 19.25 -7.85
CA SER A 235 -32.60 20.38 -7.08
C SER A 235 -32.19 21.72 -7.70
N GLN A 236 -32.47 22.84 -7.03
CA GLN A 236 -32.03 24.19 -7.44
C GLN A 236 -30.70 24.62 -6.79
N ASP A 237 -30.02 23.70 -6.09
CA ASP A 237 -28.77 23.98 -5.38
C ASP A 237 -27.54 23.81 -6.28
N ASP A 238 -27.28 24.80 -7.12
CA ASP A 238 -26.13 24.82 -8.04
C ASP A 238 -24.78 24.73 -7.29
N GLN A 239 -24.63 25.42 -6.16
CA GLN A 239 -23.37 25.45 -5.40
C GLN A 239 -23.10 24.12 -4.70
N GLY A 240 -24.12 23.56 -4.04
CA GLY A 240 -24.04 22.24 -3.43
C GLY A 240 -23.75 21.16 -4.47
N PHE A 241 -24.36 21.26 -5.65
CA PHE A 241 -24.10 20.31 -6.73
C PHE A 241 -22.66 20.39 -7.25
N ALA A 242 -22.14 21.59 -7.51
CA ALA A 242 -20.75 21.76 -7.96
C ALA A 242 -19.73 21.25 -6.93
N LYS A 243 -20.02 21.41 -5.63
CA LYS A 243 -19.21 20.82 -4.56
C LYS A 243 -19.20 19.29 -4.64
N LEU A 244 -20.37 18.66 -4.74
CA LEU A 244 -20.51 17.21 -4.82
C LEU A 244 -19.87 16.61 -6.08
N VAL A 245 -19.91 17.33 -7.21
CA VAL A 245 -19.21 16.93 -8.43
C VAL A 245 -17.70 16.89 -8.20
N ARG A 246 -17.11 17.93 -7.59
CA ARG A 246 -15.67 17.96 -7.28
C ARG A 246 -15.28 16.85 -6.32
N GLU A 247 -16.05 16.63 -5.25
CA GLU A 247 -15.84 15.52 -4.31
C GLU A 247 -15.95 14.16 -5.01
N GLY A 248 -16.92 13.99 -5.91
CA GLY A 248 -17.07 12.79 -6.74
C GLY A 248 -15.85 12.52 -7.62
N LEU A 249 -15.31 13.56 -8.27
CA LEU A 249 -14.10 13.42 -9.10
C LEU A 249 -12.87 13.06 -8.26
N LEU A 250 -12.70 13.66 -7.08
CA LEU A 250 -11.65 13.28 -6.13
C LEU A 250 -11.81 11.81 -5.70
N LYS A 251 -13.02 11.36 -5.39
CA LYS A 251 -13.32 9.96 -5.00
C LYS A 251 -12.99 8.97 -6.11
N LEU A 252 -13.20 9.37 -7.37
CA LEU A 252 -12.83 8.57 -8.55
C LEU A 252 -11.30 8.50 -8.75
N GLY A 253 -10.52 9.37 -8.12
CA GLY A 253 -9.06 9.41 -8.21
C GLY A 253 -8.52 10.48 -9.16
N PHE A 254 -9.34 11.44 -9.58
CA PHE A 254 -8.84 12.64 -10.25
C PHE A 254 -8.14 13.57 -9.25
N SER A 255 -7.17 14.35 -9.72
CA SER A 255 -6.64 15.46 -8.93
C SER A 255 -6.28 16.67 -9.79
N GLY A 256 -6.34 17.85 -9.18
CA GLY A 256 -6.10 19.15 -9.80
C GLY A 256 -6.39 20.27 -8.80
N PRO A 257 -5.80 21.47 -8.99
CA PRO A 257 -5.95 22.58 -8.05
C PRO A 257 -7.41 23.06 -7.95
N GLU A 258 -8.20 23.03 -9.03
CA GLU A 258 -9.60 23.47 -9.00
C GLU A 258 -10.57 22.45 -8.37
N LEU A 259 -10.13 21.22 -8.03
CA LEU A 259 -10.96 20.25 -7.32
C LEU A 259 -10.96 20.43 -5.79
N LEU A 260 -10.05 21.23 -5.24
CA LEU A 260 -9.90 21.37 -3.80
C LEU A 260 -11.08 22.16 -3.17
N PRO A 261 -11.47 21.85 -1.92
CA PRO A 261 -12.65 22.46 -1.26
C PRO A 261 -12.57 23.99 -1.15
N ASP A 262 -11.35 24.52 -0.99
CA ASP A 262 -11.07 25.95 -0.83
C ASP A 262 -10.71 26.65 -2.15
N SER A 263 -10.82 25.96 -3.29
CA SER A 263 -10.68 26.64 -4.58
C SER A 263 -11.87 27.61 -4.72
N LEU A 264 -11.56 28.91 -4.57
CA LEU A 264 -12.42 29.98 -5.08
C LEU A 264 -12.66 29.63 -6.54
N SER A 265 -13.92 29.32 -6.88
CA SER A 265 -14.44 28.99 -8.21
C SER A 265 -13.38 28.81 -9.30
N ALA A 266 -13.28 27.61 -9.87
CA ALA A 266 -12.69 27.42 -11.19
C ALA A 266 -13.02 28.65 -12.08
N GLY A 267 -11.99 29.25 -12.70
CA GLY A 267 -12.07 30.59 -13.29
C GLY A 267 -13.28 30.77 -14.22
N GLU A 268 -13.66 32.03 -14.50
CA GLU A 268 -14.86 32.35 -15.31
C GLU A 268 -15.07 31.39 -16.50
N GLY A 269 -16.11 30.55 -16.40
CA GLY A 269 -16.60 29.71 -17.50
C GLY A 269 -16.33 28.20 -17.41
N PHE A 270 -15.82 27.64 -16.30
CA PHE A 270 -15.89 26.19 -16.01
C PHE A 270 -16.00 25.93 -14.50
N ASP A 271 -16.53 24.78 -14.07
CA ASP A 271 -16.76 24.47 -12.65
C ASP A 271 -15.66 23.56 -12.05
N PHE A 272 -14.99 22.77 -12.89
CA PHE A 272 -13.91 21.90 -12.47
C PHE A 272 -12.89 21.66 -13.57
N TYR A 273 -11.63 21.47 -13.15
CA TYR A 273 -10.53 21.04 -14.00
C TYR A 273 -9.65 20.04 -13.25
N CYS A 274 -9.23 19.00 -13.97
CA CYS A 274 -8.38 17.93 -13.45
C CYS A 274 -7.14 17.82 -14.33
N GLU A 275 -5.97 17.65 -13.72
CA GLU A 275 -4.73 17.42 -14.46
C GLU A 275 -4.37 15.94 -14.55
N THR A 276 -4.71 15.19 -13.50
CA THR A 276 -4.38 13.76 -13.39
C THR A 276 -5.64 12.92 -13.17
N PRO A 277 -5.67 11.67 -13.67
CA PRO A 277 -4.64 11.03 -14.51
C PRO A 277 -4.60 11.54 -15.96
N TYR A 278 -5.51 12.43 -16.34
CA TYR A 278 -5.48 13.14 -17.61
C TYR A 278 -6.27 14.44 -17.52
N LEU A 279 -6.00 15.34 -18.47
CA LEU A 279 -6.69 16.62 -18.59
C LEU A 279 -8.19 16.43 -18.79
N MET A 280 -8.98 16.99 -17.88
CA MET A 280 -10.43 17.03 -17.96
C MET A 280 -10.89 18.41 -17.52
N VAL A 281 -11.85 18.98 -18.26
CA VAL A 281 -12.48 20.26 -17.91
C VAL A 281 -13.99 20.10 -18.06
N GLY A 282 -14.74 20.78 -17.22
CA GLY A 282 -16.17 20.61 -17.27
C GLY A 282 -16.98 21.64 -16.52
N GLN A 283 -18.28 21.52 -16.75
CA GLN A 283 -19.31 22.30 -16.08
C GLN A 283 -20.35 21.37 -15.49
N CYS A 284 -21.00 21.84 -14.45
CA CYS A 284 -22.13 21.19 -13.82
C CYS A 284 -23.25 22.21 -13.60
N LYS A 285 -24.49 21.76 -13.78
CA LYS A 285 -25.65 22.61 -13.55
C LYS A 285 -26.77 21.81 -12.91
N ALA A 286 -27.23 22.29 -11.77
CA ALA A 286 -28.39 21.71 -11.12
C ALA A 286 -29.66 22.10 -11.89
N LYS A 287 -30.78 21.46 -11.55
CA LYS A 287 -32.05 21.69 -12.20
C LYS A 287 -32.55 23.12 -11.97
N ASN A 288 -32.86 23.85 -13.05
CA ASN A 288 -33.45 25.18 -12.95
C ASN A 288 -34.73 25.29 -13.78
N PRO A 289 -35.92 25.21 -13.14
CA PRO A 289 -37.21 25.14 -13.83
C PRO A 289 -37.59 26.41 -14.61
N LYS A 290 -36.75 27.45 -14.63
CA LYS A 290 -37.01 28.72 -15.32
C LYS A 290 -36.26 28.90 -16.64
N THR A 291 -35.36 27.99 -17.02
CA THR A 291 -34.53 28.15 -18.23
C THR A 291 -34.05 26.79 -18.73
N ALA A 292 -34.47 26.39 -19.94
CA ALA A 292 -33.74 25.37 -20.69
C ALA A 292 -32.28 25.81 -20.82
N ILE A 293 -31.34 24.92 -20.51
CA ILE A 293 -29.92 25.24 -20.43
C ILE A 293 -29.40 25.46 -21.86
N ALA A 294 -29.46 26.72 -22.32
CA ALA A 294 -28.92 27.13 -23.62
C ALA A 294 -27.40 27.36 -23.57
N ASP A 295 -26.81 27.61 -22.40
CA ASP A 295 -25.50 28.26 -22.35
C ASP A 295 -24.31 27.38 -21.92
N ASN A 296 -24.51 26.23 -21.25
CA ASN A 296 -23.38 25.49 -20.65
C ASN A 296 -22.29 25.05 -21.67
N PRO A 297 -22.62 24.47 -22.84
CA PRO A 297 -21.61 24.06 -23.79
C PRO A 297 -20.83 25.24 -24.40
N ALA A 298 -21.52 26.36 -24.69
CA ALA A 298 -20.89 27.55 -25.24
C ALA A 298 -20.03 28.30 -24.20
N GLN A 299 -20.49 28.34 -22.95
CA GLN A 299 -19.73 28.89 -21.83
C GLN A 299 -18.48 28.05 -21.55
N LEU A 300 -18.59 26.72 -21.50
CA LEU A 300 -17.44 25.84 -21.33
C LEU A 300 -16.44 26.02 -22.46
N LEU A 301 -16.92 26.08 -23.72
CA LEU A 301 -16.07 26.31 -24.88
C LEU A 301 -15.27 27.60 -24.74
N THR A 302 -15.94 28.71 -24.43
CA THR A 302 -15.30 30.03 -24.39
C THR A 302 -14.40 30.18 -23.16
N GLY A 303 -14.90 29.83 -21.98
CA GLY A 303 -14.21 29.98 -20.71
C GLY A 303 -13.00 29.06 -20.57
N ALA A 304 -13.17 27.77 -20.83
CA ALA A 304 -12.08 26.81 -20.70
C ALA A 304 -11.00 27.00 -21.76
N ALA A 305 -11.36 27.36 -23.01
CA ALA A 305 -10.35 27.63 -24.04
C ALA A 305 -9.51 28.88 -23.70
N ASN A 306 -10.13 29.93 -23.17
CA ASN A 306 -9.43 31.14 -22.74
C ASN A 306 -8.51 30.88 -21.53
N HIS A 307 -8.97 30.05 -20.58
CA HIS A 307 -8.20 29.75 -19.37
C HIS A 307 -7.03 28.79 -19.62
N LEU A 308 -7.28 27.69 -20.35
CA LEU A 308 -6.30 26.62 -20.56
C LEU A 308 -5.38 26.87 -21.76
N GLY A 309 -5.80 27.73 -22.69
CA GLY A 309 -5.23 27.85 -24.02
C GLY A 309 -5.67 26.72 -24.95
N THR A 310 -5.66 26.99 -26.27
CA THR A 310 -6.21 26.10 -27.31
C THR A 310 -5.66 24.67 -27.24
N GLU A 311 -4.34 24.51 -27.15
CA GLU A 311 -3.69 23.18 -27.17
C GLU A 311 -4.12 22.29 -26.00
N ARG A 312 -4.18 22.85 -24.78
CA ARG A 312 -4.58 22.10 -23.58
C ARG A 312 -6.08 21.80 -23.61
N TYR A 313 -6.90 22.78 -24.00
CA TYR A 313 -8.33 22.60 -24.15
C TYR A 313 -8.66 21.49 -25.17
N GLU A 314 -8.04 21.48 -26.35
CA GLU A 314 -8.24 20.44 -27.36
C GLU A 314 -7.90 19.04 -26.84
N ARG A 315 -6.82 18.90 -26.05
CA ARG A 315 -6.41 17.61 -25.47
C ARG A 315 -7.27 17.14 -24.30
N ALA A 316 -7.95 18.06 -23.63
CA ALA A 316 -8.79 17.77 -22.47
C ALA A 316 -10.06 17.01 -22.86
N ILE A 317 -10.50 16.11 -21.97
CA ILE A 317 -11.88 15.58 -22.02
C ILE A 317 -12.81 16.70 -21.55
N LYS A 318 -13.85 17.00 -22.34
CA LYS A 318 -14.88 17.95 -21.97
C LYS A 318 -16.07 17.19 -21.42
N TRP A 319 -16.45 17.49 -20.18
CA TRP A 319 -17.52 16.79 -19.48
C TRP A 319 -18.51 17.79 -18.89
N ILE A 320 -19.78 17.65 -19.26
CA ILE A 320 -20.89 18.46 -18.76
C ILE A 320 -21.80 17.55 -17.97
N ILE A 321 -22.18 17.98 -16.76
CA ILE A 321 -23.08 17.24 -15.89
C ILE A 321 -24.33 18.11 -15.69
N ALA A 322 -25.43 17.72 -16.33
CA ALA A 322 -26.65 18.54 -16.35
C ALA A 322 -27.89 17.70 -16.04
N ALA A 323 -28.73 18.18 -15.14
CA ALA A 323 -29.99 17.52 -14.79
C ALA A 323 -31.09 17.72 -15.85
N GLU A 324 -31.07 18.84 -16.55
CA GLU A 324 -32.07 19.20 -17.56
C GLU A 324 -31.60 18.90 -18.99
N GLU A 325 -32.58 18.77 -19.89
CA GLU A 325 -32.30 18.64 -21.30
C GLU A 325 -31.67 19.91 -21.86
N LEU A 326 -30.65 19.73 -22.69
CA LEU A 326 -30.05 20.81 -23.47
C LEU A 326 -31.02 21.23 -24.58
N THR A 327 -31.00 22.52 -24.92
CA THR A 327 -31.65 22.97 -26.15
C THR A 327 -30.98 22.30 -27.36
N VAL A 328 -31.69 22.24 -28.50
CA VAL A 328 -31.14 21.66 -29.74
C VAL A 328 -29.81 22.35 -30.12
N ASP A 329 -29.74 23.67 -30.00
CA ASP A 329 -28.52 24.43 -30.30
C ASP A 329 -27.38 24.10 -29.33
N ALA A 330 -27.66 24.04 -28.03
CA ALA A 330 -26.65 23.67 -27.02
C ALA A 330 -26.14 22.24 -27.23
N LEU A 331 -27.03 21.30 -27.55
CA LEU A 331 -26.65 19.93 -27.87
C LEU A 331 -25.77 19.86 -29.13
N ASN A 332 -26.11 20.61 -30.18
CA ASN A 332 -25.29 20.70 -31.39
C ASN A 332 -23.89 21.24 -31.07
N VAL A 333 -23.79 22.30 -30.26
CA VAL A 333 -22.48 22.82 -29.80
C VAL A 333 -21.70 21.75 -29.05
N ALA A 334 -22.35 21.00 -28.16
CA ALA A 334 -21.70 19.92 -27.41
C ALA A 334 -21.17 18.81 -28.35
N ILE A 335 -21.96 18.41 -29.35
CA ILE A 335 -21.58 17.38 -30.34
C ILE A 335 -20.40 17.87 -31.19
N GLU A 336 -20.50 19.06 -31.79
CA GLU A 336 -19.48 19.62 -32.68
C GLU A 336 -18.13 19.84 -31.98
N ASN A 337 -18.17 20.09 -30.66
CA ASN A 337 -16.98 20.31 -29.85
C ASN A 337 -16.56 19.10 -29.00
N GLN A 338 -17.06 17.90 -29.33
CA GLN A 338 -16.67 16.63 -28.72
C GLN A 338 -16.85 16.60 -27.19
N MET A 339 -17.93 17.20 -26.70
CA MET A 339 -18.26 17.28 -25.29
C MET A 339 -19.17 16.11 -24.89
N ASN A 340 -18.88 15.49 -23.74
CA ASN A 340 -19.75 14.47 -23.16
C ASN A 340 -20.71 15.15 -22.19
N VAL A 341 -22.00 14.90 -22.31
CA VAL A 341 -23.06 15.40 -21.44
C VAL A 341 -23.66 14.21 -20.72
N ILE A 342 -23.70 14.23 -19.40
CA ILE A 342 -24.32 13.16 -18.60
C ILE A 342 -25.27 13.74 -17.56
N ARG A 343 -26.17 12.90 -17.06
CA ARG A 343 -27.04 13.23 -15.94
C ARG A 343 -26.35 13.03 -14.58
N PRO A 344 -26.80 13.73 -13.52
CA PRO A 344 -26.31 13.54 -12.16
C PRO A 344 -26.34 12.08 -11.68
N GLU A 345 -27.34 11.29 -12.09
CA GLU A 345 -27.51 9.87 -11.76
C GLU A 345 -26.38 9.00 -12.30
N THR A 346 -25.88 9.33 -13.49
CA THR A 346 -24.78 8.59 -14.13
C THR A 346 -23.47 8.86 -13.39
N LEU A 347 -23.21 10.11 -12.99
CA LEU A 347 -22.07 10.44 -12.13
C LEU A 347 -22.19 9.71 -10.78
N GLN A 348 -23.36 9.79 -10.13
CA GLN A 348 -23.60 9.11 -8.86
C GLN A 348 -23.36 7.60 -8.97
N SER A 349 -23.80 6.97 -10.07
CA SER A 349 -23.60 5.54 -10.30
C SER A 349 -22.13 5.17 -10.43
N LEU A 350 -21.35 6.00 -11.13
CA LEU A 350 -19.91 5.82 -11.28
C LEU A 350 -19.16 5.97 -9.94
N VAL A 351 -19.50 7.00 -9.16
CA VAL A 351 -18.88 7.25 -7.84
C VAL A 351 -19.28 6.17 -6.82
N ASN A 352 -20.55 5.74 -6.83
CA ASN A 352 -21.01 4.61 -6.00
C ASN A 352 -20.28 3.32 -6.32
N LEU A 353 -20.05 3.03 -7.60
CA LEU A 353 -19.29 1.85 -8.03
C LEU A 353 -17.89 1.86 -7.44
N GLN A 354 -17.20 3.01 -7.51
CA GLN A 354 -15.87 3.19 -6.94
C GLN A 354 -15.84 3.11 -5.41
N ALA A 355 -16.83 3.66 -4.72
CA ALA A 355 -16.90 3.61 -3.26
C ALA A 355 -17.19 2.19 -2.75
N LYS A 356 -18.10 1.48 -3.42
CA LYS A 356 -18.45 0.10 -3.10
C LYS A 356 -17.32 -0.87 -3.38
N TYR A 357 -16.69 -0.73 -4.55
CA TYR A 357 -15.56 -1.55 -4.96
C TYR A 357 -14.37 -0.63 -5.23
N LYS A 358 -13.59 -0.34 -4.19
CA LYS A 358 -12.42 0.53 -4.27
C LYS A 358 -11.48 0.08 -5.40
N GLY A 359 -11.15 1.01 -6.29
CA GLY A 359 -10.28 0.74 -7.44
C GLY A 359 -10.97 0.05 -8.63
N SER A 360 -12.29 -0.10 -8.62
CA SER A 360 -13.04 -0.70 -9.73
C SER A 360 -13.10 0.18 -10.98
N VAL A 361 -13.07 1.51 -10.82
CA VAL A 361 -13.12 2.45 -11.94
C VAL A 361 -11.71 2.70 -12.49
N ASP A 362 -11.40 2.05 -13.61
CA ASP A 362 -10.20 2.35 -14.41
C ASP A 362 -10.40 3.64 -15.20
N LEU A 363 -9.79 4.73 -14.72
CA LEU A 363 -9.88 6.05 -15.33
C LEU A 363 -9.30 6.10 -16.75
N LEU A 364 -8.31 5.27 -17.11
CA LEU A 364 -7.78 5.25 -18.47
C LEU A 364 -8.76 4.61 -19.45
N LYS A 365 -9.46 3.55 -19.04
CA LYS A 365 -10.57 2.99 -19.82
C LYS A 365 -11.76 3.96 -19.90
N LEU A 366 -12.06 4.67 -18.81
CA LEU A 366 -13.08 5.73 -18.83
C LEU A 366 -12.70 6.85 -19.80
N LYS A 367 -11.44 7.26 -19.86
CA LYS A 367 -10.94 8.22 -20.85
C LYS A 367 -11.19 7.76 -22.28
N GLN A 368 -10.89 6.48 -22.58
CA GLN A 368 -11.14 5.91 -23.91
C GLN A 368 -12.64 5.92 -24.23
N CYS A 369 -13.48 5.54 -23.27
CA CYS A 369 -14.94 5.60 -23.37
C CYS A 369 -15.42 7.04 -23.69
N LEU A 370 -14.93 8.05 -22.98
CA LEU A 370 -15.32 9.46 -23.18
C LEU A 370 -14.75 10.07 -24.48
N ARG A 371 -13.71 9.47 -25.07
CA ARG A 371 -13.14 9.90 -26.37
C ARG A 371 -13.87 9.32 -27.57
N GLN A 372 -14.70 8.31 -27.40
CA GLN A 372 -15.40 7.67 -28.51
C GLN A 372 -16.71 8.39 -28.80
N ASP A 373 -17.07 8.46 -30.09
CA ASP A 373 -18.42 8.83 -30.52
C ASP A 373 -19.46 7.85 -29.95
N PRO A 374 -20.71 8.29 -29.69
CA PRO A 374 -21.21 9.64 -29.89
C PRO A 374 -20.84 10.62 -28.76
N TYR A 375 -20.70 11.90 -29.13
CA TYR A 375 -20.66 13.05 -28.21
C TYR A 375 -22.07 13.66 -28.03
N GLY A 376 -22.20 14.65 -27.15
CA GLY A 376 -23.50 15.07 -26.63
C GLY A 376 -23.92 14.17 -25.46
N TRP A 377 -25.17 13.72 -25.42
CA TRP A 377 -25.65 12.81 -24.38
C TRP A 377 -24.86 11.49 -24.38
N ALA A 378 -24.16 11.25 -23.29
CA ALA A 378 -23.20 10.17 -23.12
C ALA A 378 -23.59 9.20 -22.00
N ASP A 379 -24.79 9.34 -21.42
CA ASP A 379 -25.27 8.47 -20.34
C ASP A 379 -25.21 6.99 -20.72
N ASP A 380 -25.75 6.59 -21.87
CA ASP A 380 -25.74 5.19 -22.31
C ASP A 380 -24.32 4.63 -22.45
N LYS A 381 -23.40 5.45 -22.97
CA LYS A 381 -22.00 5.08 -23.17
C LYS A 381 -21.28 4.89 -21.83
N VAL A 382 -21.46 5.82 -20.89
CA VAL A 382 -20.87 5.75 -19.55
C VAL A 382 -21.52 4.64 -18.72
N ASN A 383 -22.84 4.46 -18.80
CA ASN A 383 -23.55 3.37 -18.14
C ASN A 383 -23.13 2.01 -18.70
N SER A 384 -22.92 1.88 -20.01
CA SER A 384 -22.35 0.66 -20.59
C SER A 384 -20.95 0.35 -20.05
N TYR A 385 -20.11 1.37 -19.83
CA TYR A 385 -18.83 1.19 -19.14
C TYR A 385 -19.02 0.70 -17.70
N ILE A 386 -19.93 1.33 -16.93
CA ILE A 386 -20.27 0.95 -15.56
C ILE A 386 -20.74 -0.50 -15.49
N ASP A 387 -21.62 -0.91 -16.40
CA ASP A 387 -22.18 -2.25 -16.44
C ASP A 387 -21.12 -3.29 -16.78
N LYS A 388 -20.21 -3.02 -17.72
CA LYS A 388 -19.06 -3.90 -17.99
C LYS A 388 -18.17 -4.09 -16.76
N VAL A 389 -17.96 -3.04 -15.97
CA VAL A 389 -17.19 -3.15 -14.72
C VAL A 389 -17.94 -4.00 -13.69
N LYS A 390 -19.26 -3.82 -13.55
CA LYS A 390 -20.09 -4.65 -12.66
C LYS A 390 -20.08 -6.13 -13.08
N GLU A 391 -20.30 -6.42 -14.36
CA GLU A 391 -20.22 -7.78 -14.92
C GLU A 391 -18.86 -8.42 -14.65
N SER A 392 -17.78 -7.66 -14.84
CA SER A 392 -16.41 -8.08 -14.55
C SER A 392 -16.20 -8.45 -13.07
N ILE A 393 -16.77 -7.67 -12.14
CA ILE A 393 -16.73 -7.93 -10.69
C ILE A 393 -17.57 -9.16 -10.33
N GLU A 394 -18.78 -9.27 -10.89
CA GLU A 394 -19.69 -10.39 -10.65
C GLU A 394 -19.08 -11.72 -11.13
N LEU A 395 -18.46 -11.73 -12.31
CA LEU A 395 -17.74 -12.88 -12.84
C LEU A 395 -16.64 -13.34 -11.89
N ARG A 396 -15.78 -12.42 -11.44
CA ARG A 396 -14.68 -12.71 -10.50
C ARG A 396 -15.20 -13.22 -9.16
N SER A 397 -16.21 -12.56 -8.59
CA SER A 397 -16.87 -13.02 -7.36
C SER A 397 -17.47 -14.43 -7.53
N GLY A 398 -18.08 -14.70 -8.69
CA GLY A 398 -18.62 -16.00 -9.05
C GLY A 398 -17.55 -17.10 -9.11
N ILE A 399 -16.40 -16.81 -9.73
CA ILE A 399 -15.26 -17.74 -9.82
C ILE A 399 -14.67 -18.02 -8.43
N ILE A 400 -14.51 -17.02 -7.56
CA ILE A 400 -14.03 -17.22 -6.18
C ILE A 400 -14.97 -18.18 -5.43
N LYS A 401 -16.29 -17.95 -5.51
CA LYS A 401 -17.29 -18.81 -4.88
C LYS A 401 -17.31 -20.21 -5.48
N LEU A 402 -17.07 -20.34 -6.78
CA LEU A 402 -16.96 -21.64 -7.45
C LEU A 402 -15.79 -22.44 -6.90
N VAL A 403 -14.60 -21.82 -6.77
CA VAL A 403 -13.41 -22.46 -6.18
C VAL A 403 -13.71 -22.91 -4.76
N LYS A 404 -14.19 -21.99 -3.91
CA LYS A 404 -14.55 -22.28 -2.51
C LYS A 404 -15.49 -23.50 -2.41
N ARG A 405 -16.62 -23.44 -3.12
CA ARG A 405 -17.64 -24.50 -3.12
C ARG A 405 -17.08 -25.82 -3.63
N HIS A 406 -16.26 -25.79 -4.68
CA HIS A 406 -15.66 -27.00 -5.22
C HIS A 406 -14.76 -27.68 -4.18
N LEU A 407 -13.86 -26.93 -3.55
CA LEU A 407 -12.95 -27.43 -2.53
C LEU A 407 -13.71 -28.01 -1.33
N GLU A 408 -14.70 -27.27 -0.81
CA GLU A 408 -15.55 -27.70 0.31
C GLU A 408 -16.33 -28.99 0.00
N ASN A 409 -16.99 -29.05 -1.17
CA ASN A 409 -17.82 -30.19 -1.55
C ASN A 409 -16.99 -31.44 -1.89
N SER A 410 -15.82 -31.27 -2.49
CA SER A 410 -14.93 -32.38 -2.85
C SER A 410 -13.96 -32.78 -1.73
N ARG A 411 -13.89 -31.99 -0.65
CA ARG A 411 -12.92 -32.13 0.45
C ARG A 411 -11.47 -32.15 -0.06
N LEU A 412 -11.20 -31.33 -1.07
CA LEU A 412 -9.87 -31.10 -1.62
C LEU A 412 -9.29 -29.80 -1.08
N GLU A 413 -7.97 -29.74 -0.92
CA GLU A 413 -7.27 -28.52 -0.57
C GLU A 413 -6.94 -27.66 -1.80
N LEU A 414 -6.87 -28.29 -2.98
CA LEU A 414 -6.39 -27.69 -4.22
C LEU A 414 -7.29 -28.06 -5.40
N ALA A 415 -7.52 -27.10 -6.30
CA ALA A 415 -8.31 -27.28 -7.51
C ALA A 415 -7.48 -27.00 -8.77
N GLY A 416 -7.64 -27.84 -9.79
CA GLY A 416 -7.06 -27.63 -11.13
C GLY A 416 -7.97 -26.78 -12.03
N VAL A 417 -7.38 -26.14 -13.03
CA VAL A 417 -8.09 -25.22 -13.95
C VAL A 417 -9.21 -25.94 -14.71
N GLU A 418 -8.95 -27.15 -15.22
CA GLU A 418 -9.91 -27.90 -16.03
C GLU A 418 -11.14 -28.32 -15.22
N ALA A 419 -10.93 -28.73 -13.96
CA ALA A 419 -12.03 -29.10 -13.07
C ALA A 419 -12.92 -27.88 -12.78
N LEU A 420 -12.31 -26.73 -12.48
CA LEU A 420 -13.04 -25.49 -12.25
C LEU A 420 -13.77 -25.02 -13.51
N HIS A 421 -13.14 -25.10 -14.69
CA HIS A 421 -13.77 -24.73 -15.95
C HIS A 421 -14.93 -25.66 -16.31
N ALA A 422 -14.79 -26.97 -16.13
CA ALA A 422 -15.86 -27.93 -16.35
C ALA A 422 -17.07 -27.65 -15.44
N LEU A 423 -16.84 -27.34 -14.17
CA LEU A 423 -17.89 -26.95 -13.23
C LEU A 423 -18.55 -25.63 -13.62
N TYR A 424 -17.74 -24.65 -14.04
CA TYR A 424 -18.23 -23.36 -14.50
C TYR A 424 -19.17 -23.53 -15.69
N VAL A 425 -18.74 -24.23 -16.74
CA VAL A 425 -19.55 -24.47 -17.94
C VAL A 425 -20.81 -25.28 -17.59
N SER A 426 -20.69 -26.30 -16.74
CA SER A 426 -21.83 -27.13 -16.30
C SER A 426 -22.86 -26.35 -15.49
N SER A 427 -22.47 -25.23 -14.88
CA SER A 427 -23.39 -24.33 -14.15
C SER A 427 -24.25 -23.46 -15.06
N HIS A 428 -24.08 -23.55 -16.39
CA HIS A 428 -24.78 -22.74 -17.39
C HIS A 428 -24.64 -21.23 -17.12
N PRO A 429 -23.39 -20.71 -17.17
CA PRO A 429 -23.11 -19.34 -16.79
C PRO A 429 -23.71 -18.38 -17.81
N HIS A 430 -24.12 -17.20 -17.35
CA HIS A 430 -24.59 -16.13 -18.24
C HIS A 430 -23.51 -15.66 -19.22
N HIS A 431 -22.24 -15.79 -18.84
CA HIS A 431 -21.09 -15.44 -19.67
C HIS A 431 -20.17 -16.65 -19.86
N PHE A 432 -20.04 -17.15 -21.09
CA PHE A 432 -19.09 -18.21 -21.37
C PHE A 432 -17.66 -17.66 -21.39
N ILE A 433 -16.75 -18.28 -20.64
CA ILE A 433 -15.32 -17.98 -20.70
C ILE A 433 -14.56 -19.21 -21.21
N PRO A 434 -13.63 -19.06 -22.16
CA PRO A 434 -12.71 -20.13 -22.56
C PRO A 434 -11.82 -20.58 -21.40
N LEU A 435 -11.33 -21.81 -21.48
CA LEU A 435 -10.45 -22.40 -20.46
C LEU A 435 -9.22 -21.54 -20.16
N LYS A 436 -8.60 -20.97 -21.20
CA LYS A 436 -7.44 -20.08 -21.05
C LYS A 436 -7.81 -18.77 -20.36
N GLU A 437 -8.97 -18.21 -20.64
CA GLU A 437 -9.43 -16.98 -19.97
C GLU A 437 -9.74 -17.23 -18.49
N MET A 438 -10.35 -18.38 -18.16
CA MET A 438 -10.51 -18.83 -16.77
C MET A 438 -9.15 -18.90 -16.06
N HIS A 439 -8.13 -19.46 -16.71
CA HIS A 439 -6.79 -19.54 -16.15
C HIS A 439 -6.20 -18.15 -15.85
N GLU A 440 -6.28 -17.20 -16.79
CA GLU A 440 -5.80 -15.83 -16.58
C GLU A 440 -6.54 -15.14 -15.43
N ILE A 441 -7.86 -15.33 -15.31
CA ILE A 441 -8.64 -14.79 -14.19
C ILE A 441 -8.23 -15.44 -12.86
N LEU A 442 -7.99 -16.75 -12.82
CA LEU A 442 -7.50 -17.43 -11.63
C LEU A 442 -6.11 -16.92 -11.21
N ILE A 443 -5.23 -16.62 -12.17
CA ILE A 443 -3.95 -15.96 -11.91
C ILE A 443 -4.17 -14.56 -11.32
N GLU A 444 -5.02 -13.74 -11.95
CA GLU A 444 -5.36 -12.39 -11.48
C GLU A 444 -5.85 -12.43 -10.02
N LEU A 445 -6.77 -13.34 -9.72
CA LEU A 445 -7.36 -13.53 -8.39
C LEU A 445 -6.38 -14.12 -7.35
N SER A 446 -5.33 -14.79 -7.83
CA SER A 446 -4.26 -15.33 -7.00
C SER A 446 -3.04 -14.41 -6.89
N SER A 447 -3.11 -13.24 -7.52
CA SER A 447 -2.06 -12.25 -7.40
C SER A 447 -1.96 -11.80 -5.95
N PRO A 448 -0.74 -11.61 -5.42
CA PRO A 448 -0.53 -10.93 -4.16
C PRO A 448 -1.28 -9.60 -3.97
N LEU A 449 -1.56 -8.91 -5.07
CA LEU A 449 -2.23 -7.60 -5.05
C LEU A 449 -3.76 -7.72 -4.88
N THR A 450 -4.35 -8.87 -5.16
CA THR A 450 -5.80 -9.11 -5.04
C THR A 450 -6.10 -10.07 -3.89
N GLY A 451 -5.35 -11.18 -3.82
CA GLY A 451 -5.29 -12.09 -2.69
C GLY A 451 -6.61 -12.76 -2.33
N TYR A 452 -7.44 -13.07 -3.32
CA TYR A 452 -8.71 -13.78 -3.11
C TYR A 452 -8.53 -15.31 -3.17
N LEU A 453 -7.60 -15.74 -4.02
CA LEU A 453 -7.18 -17.13 -4.17
C LEU A 453 -5.68 -17.23 -3.90
N GLY A 454 -5.22 -18.45 -3.62
CA GLY A 454 -3.81 -18.79 -3.64
C GLY A 454 -3.50 -19.69 -4.83
N ARG A 455 -2.24 -19.66 -5.30
CA ARG A 455 -1.77 -20.47 -6.43
C ARG A 455 -0.50 -21.24 -6.07
N ILE A 456 -0.49 -22.53 -6.41
CA ILE A 456 0.71 -23.35 -6.51
C ILE A 456 1.03 -23.46 -7.99
N LYS A 457 2.15 -22.86 -8.40
CA LYS A 457 2.58 -22.83 -9.80
C LYS A 457 3.04 -24.21 -10.24
N GLY A 458 2.47 -24.70 -11.34
CA GLY A 458 2.86 -25.95 -12.00
C GLY A 458 4.04 -25.78 -12.95
N SER A 459 4.42 -26.88 -13.61
CA SER A 459 5.39 -26.85 -14.73
C SER A 459 4.83 -26.17 -15.98
N ASP A 460 3.51 -26.18 -16.12
CA ASP A 460 2.74 -25.50 -17.16
C ASP A 460 1.44 -24.95 -16.56
N TRP A 461 0.66 -24.25 -17.38
CA TRP A 461 -0.59 -23.65 -16.90
C TRP A 461 -1.69 -24.67 -16.55
N HIS A 462 -1.66 -25.86 -17.14
CA HIS A 462 -2.58 -26.97 -16.84
C HIS A 462 -2.30 -27.61 -15.47
N SER A 463 -1.04 -27.58 -15.04
CA SER A 463 -0.60 -28.10 -13.75
C SER A 463 -0.70 -27.08 -12.60
N ASP A 464 -1.10 -25.84 -12.88
CA ASP A 464 -1.40 -24.88 -11.83
C ASP A 464 -2.55 -25.37 -10.93
N ARG A 465 -2.41 -25.11 -9.64
CA ARG A 465 -3.41 -25.43 -8.63
C ARG A 465 -3.80 -24.22 -7.82
N PHE A 466 -5.07 -24.11 -7.50
CA PHE A 466 -5.65 -22.95 -6.84
C PHE A 466 -6.35 -23.35 -5.55
N TYR A 467 -6.27 -22.50 -4.53
CA TYR A 467 -6.98 -22.65 -3.26
C TYR A 467 -7.66 -21.35 -2.85
N TYR A 468 -8.66 -21.46 -1.99
CA TYR A 468 -9.43 -20.31 -1.52
C TYR A 468 -8.73 -19.61 -0.36
N LEU A 469 -8.71 -18.26 -0.38
CA LEU A 469 -8.23 -17.43 0.74
C LEU A 469 -9.37 -16.62 1.36
N ARG A 470 -10.07 -15.83 0.55
CA ARG A 470 -11.16 -14.94 1.02
C ARG A 470 -12.16 -14.61 -0.09
N ASP A 471 -13.35 -14.21 0.32
CA ASP A 471 -14.39 -13.72 -0.57
C ASP A 471 -14.06 -12.30 -1.06
N LEU A 472 -14.55 -11.94 -2.24
CA LEU A 472 -14.58 -10.55 -2.70
C LEU A 472 -15.67 -9.82 -1.92
N SER A 473 -15.27 -9.09 -0.87
CA SER A 473 -16.18 -8.30 -0.04
C SER A 473 -16.83 -7.16 -0.84
N ARG A 474 -18.05 -6.83 -0.44
CA ARG A 474 -18.91 -5.81 -1.07
C ARG A 474 -18.66 -4.43 -0.53
#